data_AF-A0A5M6C0Z3-F1
#
_entry.id   AF-A0A5M6C0Z3-F1
#
_cell.length_a   1.000
_cell.length_b   1.000
_cell.length_c   1.000
_cell.angle_alpha   90.00
_cell.angle_beta   90.00
_cell.angle_gamma   90.00
#
_symmetry.space_group_name_H-M   'P 1'
#
loop_
_entity.id
_entity.type
_entity.pdbx_description
1 polymer ?
#
loop_
_entity_poly.entity_id
_entity_poly.type
_entity_poly.pdbx_seq_one_letter_code
_entity_poly.pdbx_strand_id
1 'polypeptide(L)'
;MAELSIEEKVKLASKFIEQTPPGEINDVINDIRTIIANDEALMPQVIPALRDYNLTQLQVVEHQASDTAPVHSSVLSHAAILPGSEEGNERYADAEGKRSFAFDHVTLAVSDYQPYELPEEEETFRAELAKSLSAYAKNHFPSGFSSVSSSQFPLLPPAPEPPVVPAPVADESTETPNPTEAESSEPIVTDVVEEQVGTGEVEPVPTPAVEGVSTKLEEVDQEGGLEKVDELVEEAKEEEEREEAGEKADGNDTPKVEEDTLEDGKEVPVSEVSKVDETIVEAPEETVAAPVQVEERKQERVENPIYTLEIVGNRYNPNNFWTGRWRTQWIVDKAAESVSGSINVDVHYYEQGNVQLATQHKASFPLPTEPNGSQSVASQIVTTISKIETNYHLELNDVYGELGDKAFRALRRALPVTRQKMDWEKVSGYSLGSDLTKARG
;
A
#
# COMPACT_ATOMS: atom_id res chain seq x y z
N MET A 1 20.29 37.67 -5.45
CA MET A 1 20.85 36.44 -6.05
C MET A 1 20.24 36.30 -7.44
N ALA A 2 20.74 35.42 -8.31
CA ALA A 2 19.98 35.09 -9.52
C ALA A 2 18.71 34.34 -9.10
N GLU A 3 17.56 34.69 -9.67
CA GLU A 3 16.34 33.90 -9.49
C GLU A 3 16.43 32.68 -10.40
N LEU A 4 16.22 31.48 -9.85
CA LEU A 4 16.18 30.27 -10.65
C LEU A 4 14.97 30.29 -11.57
N SER A 5 15.15 29.78 -12.79
CA SER A 5 14.06 29.57 -13.75
C SER A 5 13.01 28.58 -13.21
N ILE A 6 11.81 28.61 -13.78
CA ILE A 6 10.74 27.67 -13.39
C ILE A 6 11.18 26.23 -13.67
N GLU A 7 11.86 25.99 -14.80
CA GLU A 7 12.43 24.67 -15.15
C GLU A 7 13.41 24.16 -14.10
N GLU A 8 14.33 25.00 -13.60
CA GLU A 8 15.28 24.63 -12.54
C GLU A 8 14.59 24.37 -11.19
N LYS A 9 13.56 25.17 -10.85
CA LYS A 9 12.76 24.96 -9.63
C LYS A 9 12.01 23.64 -9.66
N VAL A 10 11.33 23.35 -10.78
CA VAL A 10 10.59 22.10 -10.96
C VAL A 10 11.54 20.89 -10.98
N LYS A 11 12.70 20.99 -11.65
CA LYS A 11 13.74 19.95 -11.62
C LYS A 11 14.38 19.74 -10.24
N LEU A 12 14.32 20.73 -9.35
CA LEU A 12 14.70 20.57 -7.95
C LEU A 12 13.59 19.89 -7.14
N ALA A 13 12.32 20.19 -7.41
CA ALA A 13 11.18 19.55 -6.77
C ALA A 13 11.10 18.04 -7.03
N SER A 14 11.38 17.58 -8.27
CA SER A 14 11.48 16.14 -8.59
C SER A 14 12.43 15.40 -7.63
N LYS A 15 13.56 16.02 -7.25
CA LYS A 15 14.52 15.44 -6.32
C LYS A 15 14.06 15.42 -4.86
N PHE A 16 13.19 16.34 -4.45
CA PHE A 16 12.59 16.31 -3.12
C PHE A 16 11.58 15.16 -3.01
N ILE A 17 10.83 14.88 -4.08
CA ILE A 17 9.97 13.69 -4.20
C ILE A 17 10.79 12.40 -4.09
N GLU A 18 11.88 12.26 -4.88
CA GLU A 18 12.81 11.11 -4.79
C GLU A 18 13.36 10.87 -3.36
N GLN A 19 13.52 11.95 -2.57
CA GLN A 19 14.12 11.95 -1.23
C GLN A 19 13.08 12.00 -0.09
N THR A 20 11.79 11.88 -0.39
CA THR A 20 10.74 12.02 0.63
C THR A 20 10.73 10.81 1.59
N PRO A 21 10.62 11.01 2.92
CA PRO A 21 10.42 9.91 3.86
C PRO A 21 9.16 9.08 3.54
N PRO A 22 9.16 7.77 3.86
CA PRO A 22 8.06 6.89 3.51
C PRO A 22 6.78 7.26 4.27
N GLY A 23 5.73 7.67 3.55
CA GLY A 23 4.43 8.06 4.11
C GLY A 23 4.16 9.57 4.13
N GLU A 24 5.19 10.41 3.90
CA GLU A 24 5.09 11.88 3.95
C GLU A 24 4.96 12.53 2.55
N ILE A 25 4.76 11.72 1.51
CA ILE A 25 4.77 12.14 0.10
C ILE A 25 3.68 13.17 -0.25
N ASN A 26 2.51 13.07 0.37
CA ASN A 26 1.41 14.01 0.12
C ASN A 26 1.74 15.41 0.67
N ASP A 27 2.35 15.48 1.85
CA ASP A 27 2.72 16.73 2.51
C ASP A 27 3.85 17.42 1.75
N VAL A 28 4.89 16.68 1.37
CA VAL A 28 5.99 17.20 0.54
C VAL A 28 5.49 17.70 -0.83
N ILE A 29 4.54 17.01 -1.47
CA ILE A 29 3.92 17.49 -2.73
C ILE A 29 3.14 18.80 -2.50
N ASN A 30 2.42 18.94 -1.38
CA ASN A 30 1.64 20.15 -1.06
C ASN A 30 2.55 21.35 -0.72
N ASP A 31 3.66 21.12 -0.02
CA ASP A 31 4.69 22.14 0.21
C ASP A 31 5.35 22.57 -1.11
N ILE A 32 5.71 21.61 -1.98
CA ILE A 32 6.29 21.87 -3.30
C ILE A 32 5.34 22.72 -4.17
N ARG A 33 4.04 22.37 -4.21
CA ARG A 33 3.01 23.18 -4.89
C ARG A 33 2.97 24.60 -4.36
N THR A 34 2.99 24.77 -3.04
CA THR A 34 2.98 26.07 -2.36
C THR A 34 4.24 26.90 -2.67
N ILE A 35 5.41 26.26 -2.80
CA ILE A 35 6.69 26.92 -3.11
C ILE A 35 6.80 27.33 -4.59
N ILE A 36 6.24 26.54 -5.52
CA ILE A 36 6.36 26.77 -6.97
C ILE A 36 5.20 27.59 -7.53
N ALA A 37 3.99 27.47 -6.97
CA ALA A 37 2.78 28.20 -7.32
C ALA A 37 2.43 28.17 -8.82
N ASN A 38 2.73 27.05 -9.50
CA ASN A 38 2.42 26.81 -10.91
C ASN A 38 2.32 25.30 -11.17
N ASP A 39 1.12 24.75 -11.01
CA ASP A 39 0.87 23.30 -11.11
C ASP A 39 0.97 22.78 -12.57
N GLU A 40 0.63 23.61 -13.56
CA GLU A 40 0.75 23.27 -14.99
C GLU A 40 2.20 22.96 -15.41
N ALA A 41 3.16 23.75 -14.90
CA ALA A 41 4.58 23.52 -15.13
C ALA A 41 5.19 22.42 -14.24
N LEU A 42 4.56 22.13 -13.09
CA LEU A 42 5.05 21.20 -12.08
C LEU A 42 4.71 19.75 -12.41
N MET A 43 3.42 19.46 -12.63
CA MET A 43 2.91 18.08 -12.74
C MET A 43 3.64 17.23 -13.79
N PRO A 44 3.95 17.71 -15.02
CA PRO A 44 4.62 16.89 -16.04
C PRO A 44 6.04 16.39 -15.68
N GLN A 45 6.74 17.07 -14.75
CA GLN A 45 8.06 16.65 -14.26
C GLN A 45 8.02 16.01 -12.86
N VAL A 46 6.89 16.13 -12.16
CA VAL A 46 6.63 15.44 -10.90
C VAL A 46 6.17 14.00 -11.14
N ILE A 47 5.35 13.74 -12.16
CA ILE A 47 4.81 12.41 -12.45
C ILE A 47 5.92 11.33 -12.60
N PRO A 48 7.01 11.53 -13.36
CA PRO A 48 8.09 10.54 -13.44
C PRO A 48 8.80 10.30 -12.09
N ALA A 49 9.07 11.36 -11.33
CA ALA A 49 9.70 11.23 -10.01
C ALA A 49 8.78 10.53 -9.00
N LEU A 50 7.47 10.76 -9.08
CA LEU A 50 6.45 10.11 -8.25
C LEU A 50 6.24 8.63 -8.63
N ARG A 51 6.33 8.29 -9.92
CA ARG A 51 6.44 6.90 -10.40
C ARG A 51 7.67 6.23 -9.78
N ASP A 52 8.85 6.81 -9.97
CA ASP A 52 10.11 6.22 -9.53
C ASP A 52 10.17 6.09 -8.00
N TYR A 53 9.60 7.06 -7.28
CA TYR A 53 9.35 6.99 -5.84
C TYR A 53 8.45 5.81 -5.46
N ASN A 54 7.26 5.69 -6.06
CA ASN A 54 6.31 4.61 -5.76
C ASN A 54 6.92 3.22 -6.02
N LEU A 55 7.64 3.04 -7.14
CA LEU A 55 8.30 1.79 -7.50
C LEU A 55 9.50 1.46 -6.60
N THR A 56 10.26 2.49 -6.19
CA THR A 56 11.41 2.33 -5.30
C THR A 56 10.98 2.04 -3.86
N GLN A 57 9.90 2.68 -3.41
CA GLN A 57 9.35 2.50 -2.07
C GLN A 57 8.58 1.19 -1.90
N LEU A 58 8.37 0.40 -2.97
CA LEU A 58 7.52 -0.80 -2.96
C LEU A 58 6.09 -0.45 -2.54
N GLN A 59 5.44 0.43 -3.30
CA GLN A 59 4.08 0.89 -2.98
C GLN A 59 3.07 -0.27 -3.06
N VAL A 60 2.28 -0.43 -2.00
CA VAL A 60 1.25 -1.48 -1.91
C VAL A 60 0.03 -1.05 -2.72
N VAL A 61 -0.57 -2.00 -3.43
CA VAL A 61 -1.81 -1.84 -4.19
C VAL A 61 -2.82 -2.85 -3.71
N GLU A 62 -4.02 -2.38 -3.36
CA GLU A 62 -5.13 -3.23 -2.93
C GLU A 62 -6.04 -3.57 -4.11
N HIS A 63 -6.26 -4.87 -4.32
CA HIS A 63 -7.03 -5.40 -5.42
C HIS A 63 -8.41 -5.83 -4.95
N GLN A 64 -9.44 -5.24 -5.56
CA GLN A 64 -10.82 -5.64 -5.33
C GLN A 64 -11.06 -7.08 -5.83
N ALA A 65 -12.01 -7.75 -5.17
CA ALA A 65 -12.42 -9.11 -5.49
C ALA A 65 -12.90 -9.23 -6.94
N SER A 66 -12.72 -10.41 -7.51
CA SER A 66 -12.97 -10.73 -8.91
C SER A 66 -13.31 -12.22 -9.06
N ASP A 67 -13.82 -12.62 -10.21
CA ASP A 67 -14.14 -14.03 -10.48
C ASP A 67 -12.92 -14.96 -10.45
N THR A 68 -11.71 -14.42 -10.62
CA THR A 68 -10.43 -15.16 -10.57
C THR A 68 -9.79 -15.20 -9.18
N ALA A 69 -9.97 -14.17 -8.34
CA ALA A 69 -9.36 -14.08 -7.01
C ALA A 69 -10.14 -13.20 -6.01
N PRO A 70 -10.08 -13.51 -4.70
CA PRO A 70 -10.63 -12.68 -3.63
C PRO A 70 -9.88 -11.35 -3.49
N VAL A 71 -10.28 -10.52 -2.51
CA VAL A 71 -9.51 -9.32 -2.13
C VAL A 71 -8.10 -9.72 -1.69
N HIS A 72 -7.09 -9.12 -2.31
CA HIS A 72 -5.67 -9.35 -2.02
C HIS A 72 -4.87 -8.06 -2.27
N SER A 73 -3.55 -8.10 -2.09
CA SER A 73 -2.68 -6.93 -2.28
C SER A 73 -1.43 -7.30 -3.06
N SER A 74 -1.07 -6.50 -4.06
CA SER A 74 0.21 -6.59 -4.76
C SER A 74 1.18 -5.50 -4.28
N VAL A 75 2.42 -5.59 -4.75
CA VAL A 75 3.47 -4.59 -4.49
C VAL A 75 3.97 -4.08 -5.85
N LEU A 76 3.93 -2.77 -6.05
CA LEU A 76 4.47 -2.12 -7.24
C LEU A 76 5.99 -2.04 -7.16
N SER A 77 6.65 -2.60 -8.17
CA SER A 77 8.09 -2.56 -8.33
C SER A 77 8.46 -2.59 -9.81
N HIS A 78 9.72 -2.27 -10.11
CA HIS A 78 10.28 -2.45 -11.44
C HIS A 78 10.20 -3.89 -11.95
N ALA A 79 10.11 -4.89 -11.06
CA ALA A 79 9.94 -6.29 -11.43
C ALA A 79 8.49 -6.69 -11.77
N ALA A 80 7.52 -5.79 -11.58
CA ALA A 80 6.11 -6.01 -11.94
C ALA A 80 5.70 -5.38 -13.29
N ILE A 81 6.50 -4.47 -13.86
CA ILE A 81 6.20 -3.74 -15.11
C ILE A 81 6.38 -4.65 -16.33
N LEU A 82 5.30 -4.96 -17.04
CA LEU A 82 5.26 -5.88 -18.18
C LEU A 82 6.08 -5.41 -19.39
N PRO A 83 6.67 -6.32 -20.18
CA PRO A 83 7.54 -5.94 -21.28
C PRO A 83 6.73 -5.46 -22.49
N GLY A 84 7.17 -4.36 -23.09
CA GLY A 84 6.52 -3.76 -24.26
C GLY A 84 5.48 -2.68 -23.95
N SER A 85 5.34 -2.24 -22.70
CA SER A 85 4.68 -0.96 -22.40
C SER A 85 5.54 0.24 -22.83
N GLU A 86 4.90 1.29 -23.32
CA GLU A 86 5.53 2.58 -23.59
C GLU A 86 5.60 3.44 -22.32
N GLU A 87 6.60 4.33 -22.23
CA GLU A 87 6.75 5.27 -21.10
C GLU A 87 5.49 6.15 -20.96
N GLY A 88 4.68 5.87 -19.93
CA GLY A 88 3.42 6.57 -19.66
C GLY A 88 2.14 5.74 -19.86
N ASN A 89 2.22 4.52 -20.42
CA ASN A 89 1.12 3.55 -20.43
C ASN A 89 1.61 2.18 -19.91
N GLU A 90 2.20 2.21 -18.72
CA GLU A 90 2.79 1.04 -18.07
C GLU A 90 1.73 0.15 -17.44
N ARG A 91 1.99 -1.17 -17.50
CA ARG A 91 1.07 -2.19 -17.00
C ARG A 91 1.78 -3.13 -16.06
N TYR A 92 1.12 -3.41 -14.95
CA TYR A 92 1.67 -4.17 -13.84
C TYR A 92 1.04 -5.56 -13.78
N ALA A 93 1.85 -6.58 -13.47
CA ALA A 93 1.40 -7.95 -13.31
C ALA A 93 0.77 -8.18 -11.92
N ASP A 94 -0.51 -8.58 -11.90
CA ASP A 94 -1.17 -9.18 -10.75
C ASP A 94 -1.17 -10.71 -10.91
N ALA A 95 -0.23 -11.34 -10.22
CA ALA A 95 -0.03 -12.79 -10.25
C ALA A 95 -0.89 -13.58 -9.23
N GLU A 96 -1.78 -12.92 -8.47
CA GLU A 96 -2.78 -13.61 -7.64
C GLU A 96 -4.16 -13.56 -8.32
N GLY A 97 -4.55 -12.39 -8.86
CA GLY A 97 -5.73 -12.20 -9.70
C GLY A 97 -5.60 -12.67 -11.17
N LYS A 98 -4.41 -13.17 -11.58
CA LYS A 98 -4.14 -13.69 -12.94
C LYS A 98 -4.46 -12.67 -14.05
N ARG A 99 -4.01 -11.44 -13.83
CA ARG A 99 -4.36 -10.27 -14.65
C ARG A 99 -3.23 -9.25 -14.67
N SER A 100 -3.38 -8.26 -15.53
CA SER A 100 -2.55 -7.07 -15.58
C SER A 100 -3.42 -5.84 -15.36
N PHE A 101 -2.84 -4.75 -14.87
CA PHE A 101 -3.56 -3.50 -14.62
C PHE A 101 -2.74 -2.28 -15.00
N ALA A 102 -3.42 -1.19 -15.36
CA ALA A 102 -2.82 0.14 -15.43
C ALA A 102 -2.92 0.81 -14.05
N PHE A 103 -1.92 1.62 -13.69
CA PHE A 103 -1.84 2.29 -12.40
C PHE A 103 -1.54 3.79 -12.56
N ASP A 104 -2.35 4.64 -11.93
CA ASP A 104 -2.09 6.07 -11.87
C ASP A 104 -1.28 6.40 -10.62
N HIS A 105 -0.01 6.78 -10.81
CA HIS A 105 0.89 7.16 -9.72
C HIS A 105 0.51 8.45 -8.97
N VAL A 106 -0.41 9.27 -9.50
CA VAL A 106 -0.90 10.51 -8.86
C VAL A 106 -2.10 10.24 -7.95
N THR A 107 -3.09 9.47 -8.43
CA THR A 107 -4.28 9.13 -7.62
C THR A 107 -4.15 7.83 -6.84
N LEU A 108 -3.07 7.07 -7.08
CA LEU A 108 -2.83 5.71 -6.58
C LEU A 108 -3.95 4.71 -6.97
N ALA A 109 -4.67 5.00 -8.07
CA ALA A 109 -5.79 4.21 -8.54
C ALA A 109 -5.37 3.10 -9.52
N VAL A 110 -6.06 1.96 -9.43
CA VAL A 110 -5.94 0.83 -10.35
C VAL A 110 -7.05 0.89 -11.41
N SER A 111 -6.72 0.63 -12.67
CA SER A 111 -7.67 0.65 -13.78
C SER A 111 -7.33 -0.40 -14.85
N ASP A 112 -8.26 -0.60 -15.79
CA ASP A 112 -8.13 -1.45 -16.98
C ASP A 112 -7.49 -2.83 -16.72
N TYR A 113 -8.23 -3.70 -16.01
CA TYR A 113 -7.80 -5.08 -15.81
C TYR A 113 -7.90 -5.90 -17.11
N GLN A 114 -6.79 -6.50 -17.53
CA GLN A 114 -6.71 -7.37 -18.72
C GLN A 114 -6.11 -8.74 -18.33
N PRO A 115 -6.60 -9.88 -18.86
CA PRO A 115 -6.08 -11.21 -18.50
C PRO A 115 -4.56 -11.37 -18.72
N TYR A 116 -3.87 -12.00 -17.77
CA TYR A 116 -2.44 -12.27 -17.86
C TYR A 116 -2.09 -13.48 -17.00
N GLU A 117 -1.65 -14.57 -17.64
CA GLU A 117 -1.21 -15.78 -16.97
C GLU A 117 0.25 -16.07 -17.29
N LEU A 118 0.97 -16.68 -16.34
CA LEU A 118 2.32 -17.18 -16.54
C LEU A 118 2.28 -18.65 -17.00
N PRO A 119 3.30 -19.14 -17.73
CA PRO A 119 3.39 -20.56 -18.09
C PRO A 119 3.36 -21.47 -16.86
N GLU A 120 2.76 -22.66 -16.96
CA GLU A 120 2.47 -23.54 -15.82
C GLU A 120 3.72 -23.95 -15.01
N GLU A 121 4.85 -24.24 -15.68
CA GLU A 121 6.15 -24.53 -15.04
C GLU A 121 6.70 -23.33 -14.22
N GLU A 122 6.35 -22.10 -14.63
CA GLU A 122 6.80 -20.86 -14.02
C GLU A 122 5.89 -20.46 -12.85
N GLU A 123 4.58 -20.52 -13.07
CA GLU A 123 3.57 -20.20 -12.07
C GLU A 123 3.62 -21.15 -10.87
N THR A 124 3.84 -22.45 -11.09
CA THR A 124 3.94 -23.41 -9.98
C THR A 124 5.10 -23.10 -9.04
N PHE A 125 6.28 -22.78 -9.56
CA PHE A 125 7.44 -22.39 -8.74
C PHE A 125 7.27 -21.00 -8.10
N ARG A 126 6.71 -20.03 -8.83
CA ARG A 126 6.41 -18.69 -8.31
C ARG A 126 5.36 -18.75 -7.19
N ALA A 127 4.32 -19.56 -7.32
CA ALA A 127 3.29 -19.78 -6.31
C ALA A 127 3.84 -20.46 -5.05
N GLU A 128 4.78 -21.43 -5.18
CA GLU A 128 5.49 -21.97 -4.03
C GLU A 128 6.29 -20.90 -3.29
N LEU A 129 7.06 -20.08 -4.02
CA LEU A 129 7.80 -18.95 -3.44
C LEU A 129 6.85 -17.95 -2.75
N ALA A 130 5.77 -17.54 -3.40
CA ALA A 130 4.79 -16.60 -2.86
C ALA A 130 4.10 -17.13 -1.59
N LYS A 131 3.73 -18.41 -1.58
CA LYS A 131 3.14 -19.08 -0.41
C LYS A 131 4.13 -19.13 0.77
N SER A 132 5.39 -19.48 0.52
CA SER A 132 6.44 -19.48 1.54
C SER A 132 6.74 -18.07 2.05
N LEU A 133 6.81 -17.08 1.16
CA LEU A 133 7.11 -15.69 1.47
C LEU A 133 5.97 -15.02 2.25
N SER A 134 4.71 -15.25 1.86
CA SER A 134 3.54 -14.70 2.57
C SER A 134 3.43 -15.27 4.00
N ALA A 135 3.75 -16.55 4.19
CA ALA A 135 3.82 -17.16 5.51
C ALA A 135 4.96 -16.58 6.37
N TYR A 136 6.12 -16.28 5.78
CA TYR A 136 7.20 -15.56 6.47
C TYR A 136 6.79 -14.12 6.82
N ALA A 137 6.26 -13.37 5.85
CA ALA A 137 5.86 -11.98 6.01
C ALA A 137 4.85 -11.81 7.15
N LYS A 138 3.77 -12.60 7.17
CA LYS A 138 2.73 -12.58 8.21
C LYS A 138 3.23 -12.92 9.61
N ASN A 139 4.30 -13.71 9.73
CA ASN A 139 4.88 -14.10 11.02
C ASN A 139 5.92 -13.10 11.56
N HIS A 140 6.55 -12.29 10.70
CA HIS A 140 7.65 -11.39 11.08
C HIS A 140 7.31 -9.89 10.97
N PHE A 141 6.30 -9.52 10.18
CA PHE A 141 5.93 -8.13 9.92
C PHE A 141 4.44 -7.90 10.21
N PRO A 142 4.07 -7.21 11.32
CA PRO A 142 2.67 -7.01 11.72
C PRO A 142 1.79 -6.20 10.74
N SER A 143 2.40 -5.61 9.71
CA SER A 143 1.78 -4.93 8.57
C SER A 143 2.67 -5.09 7.33
N GLY A 144 3.12 -6.34 7.11
CA GLY A 144 3.95 -6.74 5.98
C GLY A 144 3.14 -7.24 4.80
N PHE A 145 3.38 -6.65 3.64
CA PHE A 145 2.90 -7.14 2.35
C PHE A 145 4.05 -7.82 1.60
N SER A 146 3.73 -8.81 0.76
CA SER A 146 4.73 -9.61 0.05
C SER A 146 4.28 -9.92 -1.38
N SER A 147 5.13 -9.67 -2.36
CA SER A 147 4.90 -10.04 -3.77
C SER A 147 6.00 -10.98 -4.27
N VAL A 148 5.69 -11.77 -5.29
CA VAL A 148 6.67 -12.54 -6.05
C VAL A 148 6.36 -12.45 -7.53
N SER A 149 7.22 -11.73 -8.24
CA SER A 149 7.23 -11.57 -9.69
C SER A 149 8.18 -12.57 -10.34
N SER A 150 7.93 -12.97 -11.59
CA SER A 150 8.87 -13.69 -12.45
C SER A 150 9.39 -12.76 -13.56
N SER A 151 10.32 -13.23 -14.39
CA SER A 151 10.71 -12.54 -15.62
C SER A 151 9.49 -12.35 -16.52
N GLN A 152 9.28 -11.10 -16.95
CA GLN A 152 8.14 -10.66 -17.75
C GLN A 152 7.88 -11.49 -19.02
N PHE A 153 6.63 -11.78 -19.33
CA PHE A 153 6.17 -12.19 -20.65
C PHE A 153 5.29 -11.08 -21.25
N PRO A 154 5.28 -10.88 -22.58
CA PRO A 154 4.39 -9.89 -23.20
C PRO A 154 2.93 -10.27 -22.98
N LEU A 155 2.03 -9.28 -22.96
CA LEU A 155 0.60 -9.52 -22.76
C LEU A 155 0.05 -10.53 -23.79
N LEU A 156 -0.86 -11.38 -23.32
CA LEU A 156 -1.71 -12.15 -24.23
C LEU A 156 -2.54 -11.16 -25.06
N PRO A 157 -2.45 -11.17 -26.41
CA PRO A 157 -3.28 -10.31 -27.23
C PRO A 157 -4.75 -10.69 -27.01
N PRO A 158 -5.67 -9.70 -26.92
CA PRO A 158 -7.03 -9.93 -26.47
C PRO A 158 -7.70 -11.09 -27.23
N ALA A 159 -8.54 -11.84 -26.51
CA ALA A 159 -9.37 -12.86 -27.11
C ALA A 159 -10.19 -12.21 -28.23
N PRO A 160 -10.26 -12.80 -29.44
CA PRO A 160 -11.12 -12.26 -30.49
C PRO A 160 -12.56 -12.30 -29.97
N GLU A 161 -13.27 -11.18 -30.09
CA GLU A 161 -14.66 -11.11 -29.64
C GLU A 161 -15.45 -12.28 -30.26
N PRO A 162 -16.26 -13.02 -29.48
CA PRO A 162 -17.03 -14.12 -30.01
C PRO A 162 -17.93 -13.59 -31.13
N PRO A 163 -17.95 -14.21 -32.32
CA PRO A 163 -18.68 -13.68 -33.46
C PRO A 163 -20.14 -13.49 -33.08
N VAL A 164 -20.64 -12.25 -33.20
CA VAL A 164 -22.00 -11.88 -32.81
C VAL A 164 -22.99 -12.58 -33.74
N VAL A 165 -23.41 -13.78 -33.36
CA VAL A 165 -24.46 -14.53 -34.05
C VAL A 165 -25.76 -13.76 -33.84
N PRO A 166 -26.39 -13.19 -34.90
CA PRO A 166 -27.65 -12.51 -34.73
C PRO A 166 -28.71 -13.52 -34.28
N ALA A 167 -29.34 -13.25 -33.14
CA ALA A 167 -30.40 -14.11 -32.63
C ALA A 167 -31.55 -14.19 -33.66
N PRO A 168 -32.10 -15.39 -33.92
CA PRO A 168 -33.21 -15.53 -34.85
C PRO A 168 -34.44 -14.77 -34.31
N VAL A 169 -34.97 -13.85 -35.10
CA VAL A 169 -36.17 -13.08 -34.76
C VAL A 169 -37.37 -14.03 -34.70
N ALA A 170 -37.96 -14.18 -33.52
CA ALA A 170 -39.21 -14.91 -33.34
C ALA A 170 -40.38 -14.02 -33.78
N ASP A 171 -41.22 -14.52 -34.69
CA ASP A 171 -42.42 -13.84 -35.19
C ASP A 171 -43.59 -14.01 -34.20
N GLU A 172 -44.40 -12.96 -34.00
CA GLU A 172 -45.41 -12.91 -32.93
C GLU A 172 -46.83 -12.79 -33.47
N SER A 173 -47.62 -13.86 -33.33
CA SER A 173 -49.09 -13.91 -33.21
C SER A 173 -49.54 -15.39 -33.20
N THR A 174 -50.69 -15.83 -32.66
CA THR A 174 -52.00 -15.18 -32.42
C THR A 174 -52.71 -15.70 -31.15
N GLU A 175 -53.43 -14.79 -30.48
CA GLU A 175 -54.75 -14.96 -29.80
C GLU A 175 -54.98 -15.99 -28.65
N THR A 176 -55.84 -15.57 -27.71
CA THR A 176 -56.42 -16.40 -26.63
C THR A 176 -57.94 -16.58 -26.86
N PRO A 177 -58.62 -17.47 -26.12
CA PRO A 177 -59.45 -16.95 -25.03
C PRO A 177 -59.55 -17.84 -23.77
N ASN A 178 -59.92 -17.21 -22.64
CA ASN A 178 -60.31 -17.83 -21.35
C ASN A 178 -61.82 -18.21 -21.36
N PRO A 179 -62.38 -18.99 -20.39
CA PRO A 179 -63.00 -18.35 -19.20
C PRO A 179 -63.20 -19.17 -17.88
N THR A 180 -63.56 -18.43 -16.81
CA THR A 180 -64.49 -18.74 -15.67
C THR A 180 -64.12 -19.63 -14.46
N GLU A 181 -64.32 -19.05 -13.25
CA GLU A 181 -64.96 -19.60 -12.01
C GLU A 181 -64.27 -20.76 -11.20
N ALA A 182 -64.43 -20.92 -9.86
CA ALA A 182 -64.88 -20.04 -8.75
C ALA A 182 -64.55 -20.62 -7.34
N GLU A 183 -64.59 -19.75 -6.31
CA GLU A 183 -64.88 -19.95 -4.86
C GLU A 183 -64.35 -21.13 -3.99
N SER A 184 -63.41 -20.78 -3.07
CA SER A 184 -63.55 -20.87 -1.59
C SER A 184 -63.28 -22.16 -0.74
N SER A 185 -62.83 -21.87 0.50
CA SER A 185 -62.94 -22.64 1.77
C SER A 185 -61.88 -23.72 2.16
N GLU A 186 -61.72 -23.88 3.47
CA GLU A 186 -60.65 -24.57 4.24
C GLU A 186 -61.25 -25.78 5.03
N PRO A 187 -60.68 -26.34 6.13
CA PRO A 187 -59.28 -26.48 6.61
C PRO A 187 -58.98 -27.95 7.04
N ILE A 188 -57.88 -28.21 7.79
CA ILE A 188 -57.79 -29.25 8.86
C ILE A 188 -56.57 -29.00 9.78
N VAL A 189 -56.60 -29.47 11.04
CA VAL A 189 -55.78 -28.98 12.18
C VAL A 189 -55.21 -30.11 13.07
N THR A 190 -53.99 -29.91 13.59
CA THR A 190 -53.39 -30.42 14.86
C THR A 190 -52.20 -29.48 15.21
N ASP A 191 -52.01 -28.78 16.34
CA ASP A 191 -52.35 -28.94 17.78
C ASP A 191 -51.70 -30.18 18.44
N VAL A 192 -51.08 -30.20 19.64
CA VAL A 192 -51.06 -29.42 20.94
C VAL A 192 -49.56 -29.41 21.43
N VAL A 193 -48.89 -28.45 22.11
CA VAL A 193 -49.12 -27.62 23.34
C VAL A 193 -49.14 -28.52 24.63
N GLU A 194 -48.76 -28.23 25.89
CA GLU A 194 -48.71 -27.13 26.93
C GLU A 194 -47.46 -27.39 27.88
N GLU A 195 -46.92 -26.59 28.82
CA GLU A 195 -46.90 -25.13 29.15
C GLU A 195 -45.79 -24.74 30.20
N GLN A 196 -46.07 -24.03 31.34
CA GLN A 196 -45.09 -23.31 32.22
C GLN A 196 -44.66 -23.97 33.57
N VAL A 197 -43.74 -23.32 34.33
CA VAL A 197 -43.90 -22.73 35.71
C VAL A 197 -42.55 -22.16 36.26
N GLY A 198 -42.54 -21.14 37.15
CA GLY A 198 -41.31 -20.64 37.81
C GLY A 198 -41.46 -19.73 39.06
N THR A 199 -40.34 -19.46 39.76
CA THR A 199 -40.10 -18.55 40.93
C THR A 199 -38.58 -18.25 41.07
N GLY A 200 -38.05 -17.30 41.86
CA GLY A 200 -38.62 -16.18 42.64
C GLY A 200 -37.79 -15.77 43.89
N GLU A 201 -37.59 -14.46 44.11
CA GLU A 201 -37.00 -13.76 45.32
C GLU A 201 -35.49 -14.03 45.68
N VAL A 202 -34.71 -13.18 46.37
CA VAL A 202 -34.93 -11.94 47.19
C VAL A 202 -33.81 -10.87 46.94
N GLU A 203 -34.08 -9.59 47.26
CA GLU A 203 -33.21 -8.37 47.32
C GLU A 203 -32.40 -8.21 48.67
N PRO A 204 -31.69 -7.09 49.09
CA PRO A 204 -31.70 -5.67 48.63
C PRO A 204 -30.38 -4.79 48.64
N VAL A 205 -30.56 -3.51 48.27
CA VAL A 205 -29.71 -2.26 48.29
C VAL A 205 -29.25 -1.78 49.71
N PRO A 206 -28.39 -0.73 49.96
CA PRO A 206 -28.14 0.54 49.20
C PRO A 206 -26.71 1.20 49.19
N THR A 207 -26.62 2.40 48.57
CA THR A 207 -25.57 3.47 48.47
C THR A 207 -25.47 4.41 49.72
N PRO A 208 -24.73 5.58 49.77
CA PRO A 208 -23.51 6.11 49.09
C PRO A 208 -22.48 6.82 50.06
N ALA A 209 -21.46 7.55 49.55
CA ALA A 209 -20.68 8.73 50.08
C ALA A 209 -19.17 8.60 49.73
N VAL A 210 -18.36 9.60 49.31
CA VAL A 210 -18.36 11.09 49.27
C VAL A 210 -17.83 11.83 50.53
N GLU A 211 -16.50 11.96 50.63
CA GLU A 211 -15.65 12.97 51.31
C GLU A 211 -14.16 12.56 51.06
N GLY A 212 -13.10 13.39 51.00
CA GLY A 212 -12.94 14.85 51.05
C GLY A 212 -11.48 15.24 51.44
N VAL A 213 -11.02 16.45 51.06
CA VAL A 213 -9.85 17.20 51.61
C VAL A 213 -8.40 16.92 51.08
N SER A 214 -7.93 17.86 50.25
CA SER A 214 -6.62 18.57 50.22
C SER A 214 -5.26 17.89 49.91
N THR A 215 -4.45 18.65 49.16
CA THR A 215 -3.06 18.41 48.72
C THR A 215 -1.98 18.88 49.72
N LYS A 216 -0.70 18.51 49.42
CA LYS A 216 0.61 18.84 50.07
C LYS A 216 1.11 17.78 51.08
N LEU A 217 2.41 17.40 51.10
CA LEU A 217 3.64 17.97 50.49
C LEU A 217 4.74 16.88 50.28
N GLU A 218 5.75 17.22 49.47
CA GLU A 218 7.16 16.73 49.47
C GLU A 218 7.53 15.32 48.94
N GLU A 219 8.79 15.22 48.51
CA GLU A 219 9.41 14.13 47.73
C GLU A 219 10.03 13.03 48.60
N VAL A 220 9.90 11.75 48.22
CA VAL A 220 10.87 10.69 48.55
C VAL A 220 11.01 9.73 47.36
N ASP A 221 12.26 9.45 46.99
CA ASP A 221 12.69 8.55 45.91
C ASP A 221 12.57 7.06 46.33
N GLN A 222 11.77 6.26 45.62
CA GLN A 222 11.67 4.79 45.76
C GLN A 222 11.35 4.09 44.43
N GLU A 223 11.93 2.90 44.24
CA GLU A 223 11.79 2.07 43.03
C GLU A 223 10.38 1.46 42.88
N GLY A 224 9.97 1.17 41.64
CA GLY A 224 8.64 0.62 41.29
C GLY A 224 7.71 1.59 40.54
N GLY A 225 8.21 2.73 40.08
CA GLY A 225 7.39 3.80 39.51
C GLY A 225 6.77 3.55 38.12
N LEU A 226 7.30 2.62 37.30
CA LEU A 226 6.82 2.44 35.91
C LEU A 226 5.49 1.69 35.81
N GLU A 227 5.33 0.58 36.53
CA GLU A 227 4.17 -0.33 36.38
C GLU A 227 2.82 0.37 36.67
N LYS A 228 2.84 1.47 37.42
CA LYS A 228 1.66 2.31 37.71
C LYS A 228 1.39 3.41 36.70
N VAL A 229 2.34 3.75 35.82
CA VAL A 229 2.08 4.68 34.72
C VAL A 229 1.31 3.96 33.63
N ASP A 230 1.69 2.72 33.31
CA ASP A 230 1.01 1.90 32.31
C ASP A 230 -0.46 1.62 32.71
N GLU A 231 -0.71 1.32 33.99
CA GLU A 231 -2.07 1.12 34.53
C GLU A 231 -2.93 2.39 34.44
N LEU A 232 -2.37 3.58 34.74
CA LEU A 232 -3.06 4.86 34.61
C LEU A 232 -3.24 5.33 33.14
N VAL A 233 -2.40 4.88 32.21
CA VAL A 233 -2.50 5.22 30.78
C VAL A 233 -3.62 4.44 30.09
N GLU A 234 -3.85 3.17 30.46
CA GLU A 234 -5.03 2.44 29.97
C GLU A 234 -6.33 2.89 30.66
N GLU A 235 -6.30 3.27 31.95
CA GLU A 235 -7.50 3.83 32.62
C GLU A 235 -7.93 5.19 32.00
N ALA A 236 -6.97 6.03 31.58
CA ALA A 236 -7.25 7.27 30.86
C ALA A 236 -7.84 7.05 29.45
N LYS A 237 -7.37 6.02 28.72
CA LYS A 237 -7.95 5.61 27.43
C LYS A 237 -9.42 5.19 27.56
N GLU A 238 -9.76 4.43 28.60
CA GLU A 238 -11.14 3.98 28.81
C GLU A 238 -12.11 5.11 29.19
N GLU A 239 -11.61 6.28 29.63
CA GLU A 239 -12.41 7.51 29.73
C GLU A 239 -12.51 8.24 28.38
N GLU A 240 -11.42 8.36 27.62
CA GLU A 240 -11.40 9.08 26.32
C GLU A 240 -12.30 8.38 25.27
N GLU A 241 -12.29 7.04 25.19
CA GLU A 241 -13.20 6.26 24.32
C GLU A 241 -14.69 6.40 24.73
N ARG A 242 -14.99 6.88 25.95
CA ARG A 242 -16.38 7.11 26.40
C ARG A 242 -16.88 8.52 26.09
N GLU A 243 -16.00 9.52 25.95
CA GLU A 243 -16.42 10.86 25.55
C GLU A 243 -16.74 10.92 24.03
N GLU A 244 -15.94 10.28 23.17
CA GLU A 244 -16.24 10.21 21.72
C GLU A 244 -17.57 9.51 21.40
N ALA A 245 -18.01 8.57 22.26
CA ALA A 245 -19.29 7.88 22.11
C ALA A 245 -20.52 8.79 22.38
N GLY A 246 -20.33 9.97 22.97
CA GLY A 246 -21.42 10.88 23.35
C GLY A 246 -21.89 11.85 22.25
N GLU A 247 -21.03 12.23 21.31
CA GLU A 247 -21.23 13.45 20.50
C GLU A 247 -21.88 13.23 19.11
N LYS A 248 -22.85 12.31 19.00
CA LYS A 248 -23.61 12.07 17.75
C LYS A 248 -25.13 12.07 17.94
N ALA A 249 -25.68 13.17 18.45
CA ALA A 249 -27.13 13.32 18.64
C ALA A 249 -27.69 14.77 18.64
N ASP A 250 -27.54 15.54 17.56
CA ASP A 250 -28.60 16.47 17.08
C ASP A 250 -28.35 16.98 15.64
N GLY A 251 -29.33 17.65 15.03
CA GLY A 251 -29.10 18.63 13.94
C GLY A 251 -29.44 18.19 12.50
N ASN A 252 -30.73 18.01 12.17
CA ASN A 252 -31.22 17.94 10.79
C ASN A 252 -31.66 19.32 10.27
N ASP A 253 -31.24 19.72 9.06
CA ASP A 253 -32.08 20.54 8.17
C ASP A 253 -31.71 20.40 6.68
N THR A 254 -32.68 20.66 5.79
CA THR A 254 -32.50 20.68 4.32
C THR A 254 -33.45 21.69 3.65
N PRO A 255 -33.00 22.42 2.62
CA PRO A 255 -33.90 23.06 1.66
C PRO A 255 -33.73 22.53 0.22
N LYS A 256 -34.85 22.53 -0.52
CA LYS A 256 -34.97 22.09 -1.92
C LYS A 256 -35.74 23.15 -2.71
N VAL A 257 -35.15 23.66 -3.80
CA VAL A 257 -35.78 24.50 -4.85
C VAL A 257 -35.06 24.10 -6.15
N GLU A 258 -35.62 23.24 -6.98
CA GLU A 258 -36.67 23.47 -8.02
C GLU A 258 -36.14 24.07 -9.32
N GLU A 259 -36.73 23.64 -10.43
CA GLU A 259 -36.34 23.91 -11.81
C GLU A 259 -36.75 25.33 -12.26
N ASP A 260 -36.15 25.81 -13.34
CA ASP A 260 -36.95 26.47 -14.37
C ASP A 260 -36.44 26.07 -15.78
N THR A 261 -37.34 26.10 -16.75
CA THR A 261 -37.13 25.63 -18.13
C THR A 261 -37.14 26.80 -19.11
N LEU A 262 -36.65 26.61 -20.34
CA LEU A 262 -37.22 27.19 -21.56
C LEU A 262 -36.58 26.62 -22.84
N GLU A 263 -37.35 26.55 -23.92
CA GLU A 263 -37.00 25.95 -25.22
C GLU A 263 -36.76 27.00 -26.33
N ASP A 264 -36.47 26.50 -27.55
CA ASP A 264 -36.45 27.18 -28.86
C ASP A 264 -35.33 28.23 -29.11
N GLY A 265 -34.68 28.28 -30.28
CA GLY A 265 -34.76 27.39 -31.46
C GLY A 265 -34.32 28.08 -32.76
N LYS A 266 -34.43 27.36 -33.91
CA LYS A 266 -34.18 27.82 -35.30
C LYS A 266 -32.71 28.21 -35.65
N GLU A 267 -32.18 28.02 -36.87
CA GLU A 267 -32.66 27.40 -38.13
C GLU A 267 -31.47 27.02 -39.05
N VAL A 268 -31.70 26.24 -40.13
CA VAL A 268 -30.67 25.73 -41.07
C VAL A 268 -30.73 26.47 -42.43
N PRO A 269 -29.64 26.55 -43.21
CA PRO A 269 -29.61 25.85 -44.52
C PRO A 269 -28.24 25.17 -44.83
N VAL A 270 -28.07 23.96 -45.38
CA VAL A 270 -28.69 23.18 -46.50
C VAL A 270 -27.87 23.22 -47.79
N SER A 271 -27.70 22.04 -48.43
CA SER A 271 -27.10 21.74 -49.76
C SER A 271 -25.55 21.77 -49.84
N GLU A 272 -24.85 21.06 -50.75
CA GLU A 272 -25.27 20.34 -51.98
C GLU A 272 -24.94 18.82 -52.02
N VAL A 273 -25.20 18.17 -53.16
CA VAL A 273 -25.27 16.69 -53.35
C VAL A 273 -24.34 16.24 -54.48
N SER A 274 -23.85 15.00 -54.45
CA SER A 274 -23.43 14.26 -55.66
C SER A 274 -23.69 12.75 -55.54
N LYS A 275 -24.32 12.18 -56.56
CA LYS A 275 -24.39 10.74 -56.89
C LYS A 275 -23.26 10.44 -57.92
N VAL A 276 -22.96 9.24 -58.43
CA VAL A 276 -23.58 7.89 -58.45
C VAL A 276 -22.41 6.86 -58.28
N ASP A 277 -22.51 5.53 -58.35
CA ASP A 277 -23.30 4.65 -59.24
C ASP A 277 -23.45 3.23 -58.66
N GLU A 278 -24.36 2.43 -59.21
CA GLU A 278 -24.61 1.04 -58.80
C GLU A 278 -23.89 0.03 -59.71
N THR A 279 -23.46 -1.12 -59.17
CA THR A 279 -23.26 -2.33 -59.99
C THR A 279 -23.43 -3.59 -59.15
N ILE A 280 -24.41 -4.44 -59.52
CA ILE A 280 -24.68 -5.73 -58.87
C ILE A 280 -24.19 -6.85 -59.79
N VAL A 281 -23.30 -7.73 -59.30
CA VAL A 281 -23.01 -9.02 -59.95
C VAL A 281 -22.77 -10.12 -58.90
N GLU A 282 -23.59 -11.18 -59.01
CA GLU A 282 -23.42 -12.59 -58.59
C GLU A 282 -22.51 -12.96 -57.40
N ALA A 283 -23.11 -13.66 -56.43
CA ALA A 283 -22.41 -14.53 -55.50
C ALA A 283 -22.34 -15.99 -56.03
N PRO A 284 -21.28 -16.73 -55.71
CA PRO A 284 -21.36 -18.19 -55.66
C PRO A 284 -20.86 -18.82 -54.34
N GLU A 285 -21.68 -19.73 -53.82
CA GLU A 285 -21.36 -20.94 -53.04
C GLU A 285 -20.73 -20.85 -51.63
N GLU A 286 -21.26 -21.70 -50.74
CA GLU A 286 -20.83 -21.86 -49.35
C GLU A 286 -19.52 -22.68 -49.25
N THR A 287 -18.44 -22.07 -48.79
CA THR A 287 -17.34 -22.84 -48.19
C THR A 287 -17.63 -23.03 -46.70
N VAL A 288 -18.08 -24.23 -46.32
CA VAL A 288 -18.34 -24.59 -44.92
C VAL A 288 -17.05 -24.46 -44.10
N ALA A 289 -16.95 -23.41 -43.30
CA ALA A 289 -15.80 -23.18 -42.43
C ALA A 289 -15.72 -24.28 -41.37
N ALA A 290 -14.61 -25.02 -41.36
CA ALA A 290 -14.30 -25.96 -40.29
C ALA A 290 -14.24 -25.22 -38.93
N PRO A 291 -14.60 -25.87 -37.81
CA PRO A 291 -14.51 -25.22 -36.51
C PRO A 291 -13.08 -24.77 -36.24
N VAL A 292 -12.90 -23.47 -36.04
CA VAL A 292 -11.61 -22.88 -35.68
C VAL A 292 -11.20 -23.46 -34.33
N GLN A 293 -10.19 -24.34 -34.36
CA GLN A 293 -9.56 -24.80 -33.13
C GLN A 293 -8.88 -23.59 -32.50
N VAL A 294 -9.33 -23.21 -31.32
CA VAL A 294 -8.65 -22.19 -30.51
C VAL A 294 -7.38 -22.84 -29.98
N GLU A 295 -6.28 -22.70 -30.72
CA GLU A 295 -4.95 -23.02 -30.20
C GLU A 295 -4.71 -22.20 -28.93
N GLU A 296 -4.32 -22.88 -27.86
CA GLU A 296 -3.98 -22.24 -26.59
C GLU A 296 -2.77 -21.32 -26.81
N ARG A 297 -3.03 -20.01 -26.86
CA ARG A 297 -2.01 -18.96 -27.09
C ARG A 297 -1.07 -18.91 -25.88
N LYS A 298 0.02 -19.68 -25.91
CA LYS A 298 1.05 -19.72 -24.86
C LYS A 298 2.15 -18.72 -25.19
N GLN A 299 2.54 -17.88 -24.23
CA GLN A 299 3.64 -16.92 -24.43
C GLN A 299 4.97 -17.64 -24.72
N GLU A 300 5.82 -16.97 -25.52
CA GLU A 300 7.14 -17.48 -25.88
C GLU A 300 8.05 -17.59 -24.65
N ARG A 301 8.69 -18.76 -24.48
CA ARG A 301 9.48 -19.08 -23.30
C ARG A 301 10.77 -18.25 -23.23
N VAL A 302 10.98 -17.53 -22.12
CA VAL A 302 12.29 -16.99 -21.74
C VAL A 302 13.16 -18.14 -21.20
N GLU A 303 14.37 -18.31 -21.73
CA GLU A 303 15.34 -19.25 -21.16
C GLU A 303 15.91 -18.69 -19.85
N ASN A 304 15.83 -19.51 -18.78
CA ASN A 304 16.24 -19.17 -17.40
C ASN A 304 15.50 -17.97 -16.79
N PRO A 305 14.31 -18.20 -16.20
CA PRO A 305 13.53 -17.17 -15.54
C PRO A 305 14.23 -16.64 -14.29
N ILE A 306 14.10 -15.34 -14.08
CA ILE A 306 14.48 -14.65 -12.83
C ILE A 306 13.20 -14.48 -12.00
N TYR A 307 13.27 -14.64 -10.68
CA TYR A 307 12.14 -14.32 -9.79
C TYR A 307 12.56 -13.24 -8.80
N THR A 308 11.70 -12.25 -8.60
CA THR A 308 11.93 -11.16 -7.65
C THR A 308 10.91 -11.30 -6.53
N LEU A 309 11.41 -11.64 -5.34
CA LEU A 309 10.64 -11.72 -4.10
C LEU A 309 10.78 -10.38 -3.38
N GLU A 310 9.65 -9.76 -3.05
CA GLU A 310 9.61 -8.43 -2.44
C GLU A 310 8.77 -8.43 -1.16
N ILE A 311 9.27 -7.80 -0.11
CA ILE A 311 8.56 -7.58 1.16
C ILE A 311 8.58 -6.10 1.48
N VAL A 312 7.43 -5.55 1.86
CA VAL A 312 7.32 -4.18 2.39
C VAL A 312 6.56 -4.19 3.72
N GLY A 313 7.24 -3.77 4.79
CA GLY A 313 6.70 -3.62 6.14
C GLY A 313 6.54 -2.13 6.47
N ASN A 314 5.31 -1.68 6.64
CA ASN A 314 4.98 -0.27 6.86
C ASN A 314 4.55 -0.01 8.31
N ARG A 315 5.11 1.00 8.99
CA ARG A 315 4.61 1.51 10.26
C ARG A 315 4.68 3.03 10.30
N TYR A 316 3.53 3.68 10.43
CA TYR A 316 3.39 5.14 10.48
C TYR A 316 2.61 5.55 11.71
N ASN A 317 3.08 6.56 12.42
CA ASN A 317 2.32 7.24 13.46
C ASN A 317 2.63 8.75 13.41
N PRO A 318 1.96 9.50 12.50
CA PRO A 318 2.18 10.95 12.37
C PRO A 318 1.84 11.73 13.63
N ASN A 319 0.86 11.28 14.42
CA ASN A 319 0.48 11.89 15.70
C ASN A 319 1.63 11.85 16.72
N ASN A 320 2.45 10.80 16.67
CA ASN A 320 3.67 10.66 17.48
C ASN A 320 4.93 11.06 16.69
N PHE A 321 4.78 11.79 15.58
CA PHE A 321 5.85 12.37 14.76
C PHE A 321 6.87 11.36 14.23
N TRP A 322 6.46 10.15 13.84
CA TRP A 322 7.36 9.20 13.19
C TRP A 322 6.76 8.35 12.06
N THR A 323 7.64 7.98 11.13
CA THR A 323 7.38 7.07 10.02
C THR A 323 8.51 6.03 9.88
N GLY A 324 8.17 4.83 9.42
CA GLY A 324 9.13 3.75 9.21
C GLY A 324 8.70 2.78 8.12
N ARG A 325 9.65 2.40 7.25
CA ARG A 325 9.45 1.38 6.20
C ARG A 325 10.66 0.44 6.16
N TRP A 326 10.37 -0.86 6.19
CA TRP A 326 11.31 -1.94 5.90
C TRP A 326 11.00 -2.47 4.50
N ARG A 327 12.00 -2.54 3.63
CA ARG A 327 11.88 -2.99 2.23
C ARG A 327 12.92 -4.07 1.98
N THR A 328 12.52 -5.24 1.50
CA THR A 328 13.48 -6.24 1.00
C THR A 328 13.13 -6.66 -0.41
N GLN A 329 14.16 -6.81 -1.23
CA GLN A 329 14.07 -7.28 -2.60
C GLN A 329 15.14 -8.38 -2.78
N TRP A 330 14.70 -9.56 -3.17
CA TRP A 330 15.53 -10.75 -3.35
C TRP A 330 15.31 -11.33 -4.75
N ILE A 331 16.37 -11.27 -5.56
CA ILE A 331 16.43 -11.73 -6.93
C ILE A 331 16.99 -13.16 -6.94
N VAL A 332 16.16 -14.12 -7.36
CA VAL A 332 16.50 -15.53 -7.57
C VAL A 332 16.82 -15.72 -9.05
N ASP A 333 18.09 -15.92 -9.36
CA ASP A 333 18.58 -16.17 -10.73
C ASP A 333 18.85 -17.67 -10.91
N LYS A 334 18.06 -18.33 -11.77
CA LYS A 334 18.23 -19.75 -12.11
C LYS A 334 19.40 -20.01 -13.08
N ALA A 335 19.87 -19.04 -13.85
CA ALA A 335 21.03 -19.18 -14.72
C ALA A 335 22.36 -19.05 -13.96
N ALA A 336 22.42 -18.12 -13.01
CA ALA A 336 23.60 -17.87 -12.17
C ALA A 336 23.67 -18.75 -10.91
N GLU A 337 22.69 -19.66 -10.71
CA GLU A 337 22.53 -20.50 -9.51
C GLU A 337 22.68 -19.72 -8.19
N SER A 338 22.13 -18.50 -8.15
CA SER A 338 22.33 -17.59 -7.01
C SER A 338 21.09 -16.80 -6.63
N VAL A 339 21.00 -16.46 -5.36
CA VAL A 339 20.01 -15.53 -4.80
C VAL A 339 20.76 -14.32 -4.27
N SER A 340 20.42 -13.14 -4.75
CA SER A 340 21.04 -11.86 -4.33
C SER A 340 19.96 -10.88 -3.93
N GLY A 341 20.20 -10.03 -2.94
CA GLY A 341 19.18 -9.10 -2.49
C GLY A 341 19.69 -7.95 -1.65
N SER A 342 18.80 -7.00 -1.42
CA SER A 342 19.02 -5.85 -0.55
C SER A 342 17.90 -5.70 0.48
N ILE A 343 18.31 -5.41 1.71
CA ILE A 343 17.45 -4.98 2.81
C ILE A 343 17.66 -3.48 2.96
N ASN A 344 16.58 -2.72 2.90
CA ASN A 344 16.54 -1.27 3.08
C ASN A 344 15.65 -0.94 4.27
N VAL A 345 16.15 -0.09 5.17
CA VAL A 345 15.41 0.33 6.37
C VAL A 345 15.47 1.85 6.47
N ASP A 346 14.30 2.46 6.45
CA ASP A 346 14.12 3.90 6.47
C ASP A 346 13.22 4.26 7.67
N VAL A 347 13.69 5.15 8.55
CA VAL A 347 12.94 5.62 9.72
C VAL A 347 13.14 7.13 9.86
N HIS A 348 12.06 7.87 10.06
CA HIS A 348 12.08 9.31 10.28
C HIS A 348 11.35 9.63 11.58
N TYR A 349 11.95 10.46 12.44
CA TYR A 349 11.36 11.01 13.65
C TYR A 349 11.56 12.52 13.64
N TYR A 350 10.46 13.27 13.77
CA TYR A 350 10.42 14.72 13.54
C TYR A 350 9.77 15.52 14.68
N GLU A 351 9.64 14.92 15.87
CA GLU A 351 9.24 15.68 17.06
C GLU A 351 10.35 16.67 17.45
N GLN A 352 10.05 17.97 17.40
CA GLN A 352 10.95 19.06 17.81
C GLN A 352 12.34 19.06 17.11
N GLY A 353 12.47 18.38 15.97
CA GLY A 353 13.71 18.20 15.23
C GLY A 353 13.50 17.44 13.92
N ASN A 354 14.58 16.88 13.36
CA ASN A 354 14.52 15.91 12.27
C ASN A 354 15.68 14.92 12.48
N VAL A 355 15.34 13.64 12.63
CA VAL A 355 16.29 12.53 12.75
C VAL A 355 15.87 11.44 11.76
N GLN A 356 16.77 11.07 10.86
CA GLN A 356 16.53 10.03 9.87
C GLN A 356 17.58 8.91 9.98
N LEU A 357 17.08 7.67 9.94
CA LEU A 357 17.84 6.48 9.59
C LEU A 357 17.54 6.14 8.13
N ALA A 358 18.58 5.91 7.34
CA ALA A 358 18.47 5.25 6.05
C ALA A 358 19.62 4.23 5.95
N THR A 359 19.30 2.95 5.84
CA THR A 359 20.29 1.88 5.67
C THR A 359 20.05 1.08 4.40
N GLN A 360 21.13 0.49 3.88
CA GLN A 360 21.06 -0.57 2.88
C GLN A 360 22.10 -1.64 3.22
N HIS A 361 21.63 -2.86 3.44
CA HIS A 361 22.46 -4.06 3.54
C HIS A 361 22.27 -4.89 2.26
N LYS A 362 23.35 -5.48 1.74
CA LYS A 362 23.31 -6.34 0.54
C LYS A 362 23.88 -7.70 0.86
N ALA A 363 23.17 -8.75 0.49
CA ALA A 363 23.52 -10.13 0.78
C ALA A 363 23.30 -11.02 -0.45
N SER A 364 24.01 -12.14 -0.50
CA SER A 364 23.89 -13.13 -1.58
C SER A 364 24.25 -14.52 -1.08
N PHE A 365 23.51 -15.54 -1.54
CA PHE A 365 23.74 -16.94 -1.20
C PHE A 365 23.49 -17.84 -2.44
N PRO A 366 24.14 -19.01 -2.55
CA PRO A 366 23.91 -19.94 -3.66
C PRO A 366 22.50 -20.52 -3.62
N LEU A 367 21.92 -20.79 -4.78
CA LEU A 367 20.59 -21.36 -4.94
C LEU A 367 20.56 -22.82 -4.42
N PRO A 368 19.62 -23.21 -3.53
CA PRO A 368 19.51 -24.60 -3.09
C PRO A 368 19.08 -25.52 -4.24
N THR A 369 19.97 -26.40 -4.70
CA THR A 369 19.73 -27.30 -5.85
C THR A 369 18.81 -28.48 -5.54
N GLU A 370 18.75 -28.93 -4.28
CA GLU A 370 18.09 -30.17 -3.86
C GLU A 370 17.05 -29.91 -2.75
N PRO A 371 15.92 -30.64 -2.72
CA PRO A 371 14.94 -30.57 -1.63
C PRO A 371 15.49 -31.23 -0.35
N ASN A 372 15.60 -30.46 0.72
CA ASN A 372 16.17 -30.93 1.98
C ASN A 372 15.07 -31.50 2.90
N GLY A 373 14.95 -32.83 2.90
CA GLY A 373 14.00 -33.57 3.72
C GLY A 373 12.55 -33.30 3.32
N SER A 374 11.86 -32.44 4.08
CA SER A 374 10.47 -32.02 3.83
C SER A 374 10.35 -30.59 3.29
N GLN A 375 11.45 -29.86 3.10
CA GLN A 375 11.41 -28.48 2.59
C GLN A 375 11.64 -28.44 1.07
N SER A 376 10.69 -27.84 0.33
CA SER A 376 10.90 -27.51 -1.09
C SER A 376 12.02 -26.47 -1.26
N VAL A 377 12.56 -26.34 -2.48
CA VAL A 377 13.60 -25.35 -2.78
C VAL A 377 13.12 -23.93 -2.45
N ALA A 378 11.87 -23.58 -2.80
CA ALA A 378 11.25 -22.32 -2.43
C ALA A 378 11.21 -22.09 -0.91
N SER A 379 10.83 -23.14 -0.15
CA SER A 379 10.83 -23.11 1.31
C SER A 379 12.22 -22.87 1.91
N GLN A 380 13.27 -23.46 1.31
CA GLN A 380 14.66 -23.29 1.74
C GLN A 380 15.21 -21.89 1.44
N ILE A 381 14.85 -21.31 0.30
CA ILE A 381 15.21 -19.93 -0.08
C ILE A 381 14.65 -18.95 0.97
N VAL A 382 13.34 -19.01 1.26
CA VAL A 382 12.71 -18.14 2.26
C VAL A 382 13.24 -18.42 3.67
N THR A 383 13.54 -19.68 4.02
CA THR A 383 14.21 -20.02 5.30
C THR A 383 15.62 -19.42 5.41
N THR A 384 16.31 -19.18 4.28
CA THR A 384 17.65 -18.59 4.26
C THR A 384 17.57 -17.06 4.31
N ILE A 385 16.64 -16.46 3.58
CA ILE A 385 16.27 -15.03 3.68
C ILE A 385 15.92 -14.67 5.13
N SER A 386 15.00 -15.43 5.75
CA SER A 386 14.58 -15.24 7.15
C SER A 386 15.74 -15.20 8.14
N LYS A 387 16.76 -16.05 7.95
CA LYS A 387 17.98 -16.05 8.78
C LYS A 387 18.84 -14.80 8.55
N ILE A 388 19.00 -14.36 7.30
CA ILE A 388 19.78 -13.18 6.96
C ILE A 388 19.11 -11.92 7.50
N GLU A 389 17.81 -11.75 7.27
CA GLU A 389 17.03 -10.60 7.78
C GLU A 389 17.00 -10.56 9.32
N THR A 390 16.86 -11.72 9.98
CA THR A 390 16.96 -11.82 11.45
C THR A 390 18.36 -11.43 11.96
N ASN A 391 19.42 -11.91 11.32
CA ASN A 391 20.79 -11.61 11.74
C ASN A 391 21.16 -10.14 11.50
N TYR A 392 20.65 -9.53 10.42
CA TYR A 392 20.84 -8.10 10.15
C TYR A 392 20.06 -7.21 11.14
N HIS A 393 18.85 -7.60 11.55
CA HIS A 393 18.12 -6.90 12.62
C HIS A 393 18.91 -6.94 13.95
N LEU A 394 19.52 -8.07 14.31
CA LEU A 394 20.39 -8.16 15.48
C LEU A 394 21.64 -7.27 15.33
N GLU A 395 22.29 -7.28 14.17
CA GLU A 395 23.45 -6.41 13.85
C GLU A 395 23.10 -4.92 13.98
N LEU A 396 21.93 -4.49 13.51
CA LEU A 396 21.46 -3.10 13.68
C LEU A 396 21.33 -2.71 15.16
N ASN A 397 20.77 -3.58 15.99
CA ASN A 397 20.61 -3.32 17.43
C ASN A 397 21.98 -3.19 18.14
N ASP A 398 22.93 -4.07 17.82
CA ASP A 398 24.31 -3.98 18.35
C ASP A 398 25.02 -2.70 17.89
N VAL A 399 24.86 -2.31 16.62
CA VAL A 399 25.41 -1.06 16.06
C VAL A 399 24.84 0.17 16.77
N TYR A 400 23.53 0.19 17.07
CA TYR A 400 22.92 1.29 17.82
C TYR A 400 23.46 1.40 19.26
N GLY A 401 23.68 0.26 19.93
CA GLY A 401 24.34 0.21 21.24
C GLY A 401 25.76 0.81 21.21
N GLU A 402 26.58 0.41 20.23
CA GLU A 402 27.93 0.96 20.04
C GLU A 402 27.93 2.46 19.69
N LEU A 403 27.01 2.90 18.84
CA LEU A 403 26.87 4.30 18.44
C LEU A 403 26.57 5.21 19.64
N GLY A 404 25.65 4.78 20.50
CA GLY A 404 25.30 5.44 21.76
C GLY A 404 26.49 5.60 22.71
N ASP A 405 27.12 4.48 23.07
CA ASP A 405 28.08 4.46 24.17
C ASP A 405 29.49 4.94 23.76
N LYS A 406 29.88 4.74 22.50
CA LYS A 406 31.23 5.07 22.00
C LYS A 406 31.24 6.31 21.10
N ALA A 407 30.46 6.32 20.02
CA ALA A 407 30.58 7.33 18.96
C ALA A 407 30.07 8.71 19.41
N PHE A 408 28.83 8.81 19.88
CA PHE A 408 28.27 10.08 20.37
C PHE A 408 29.06 10.61 21.58
N ARG A 409 29.51 9.71 22.47
CA ARG A 409 30.33 10.03 23.64
C ARG A 409 31.71 10.61 23.27
N ALA A 410 32.28 10.18 22.15
CA ALA A 410 33.53 10.72 21.60
C ALA A 410 33.32 12.09 20.92
N LEU A 411 32.21 12.27 20.20
CA LEU A 411 31.80 13.55 19.60
C LEU A 411 31.54 14.64 20.66
N ARG A 412 30.69 14.34 21.65
CA ARG A 412 30.35 15.26 22.74
C ARG A 412 30.13 14.52 24.04
N ARG A 413 30.99 14.81 25.01
CA ARG A 413 30.82 14.34 26.39
C ARG A 413 29.67 15.10 27.07
N ALA A 414 28.77 14.37 27.76
CA ALA A 414 27.73 14.99 28.58
C ALA A 414 28.29 15.91 29.70
N LEU A 415 29.49 15.59 30.21
CA LEU A 415 30.25 16.45 31.12
C LEU A 415 31.75 16.54 30.73
N PRO A 416 32.41 17.68 31.03
CA PRO A 416 33.87 17.83 30.99
C PRO A 416 34.65 16.70 31.70
N VAL A 417 35.97 16.66 31.47
CA VAL A 417 36.86 15.65 32.10
C VAL A 417 36.78 15.67 33.64
N THR A 418 36.56 16.85 34.22
CA THR A 418 36.37 17.08 35.66
C THR A 418 35.08 16.51 36.25
N ARG A 419 34.15 16.01 35.42
CA ARG A 419 32.79 15.57 35.83
C ARG A 419 31.96 16.65 36.53
N GLN A 420 32.24 17.92 36.25
CA GLN A 420 31.52 19.09 36.78
C GLN A 420 31.06 19.98 35.63
N LYS A 421 29.97 20.74 35.82
CA LYS A 421 29.54 21.79 34.86
C LYS A 421 30.64 22.86 34.72
N MET A 422 30.69 23.55 33.59
CA MET A 422 31.73 24.53 33.32
C MET A 422 31.59 25.76 34.24
N ASP A 423 32.69 26.12 34.90
CA ASP A 423 32.79 27.30 35.75
C ASP A 423 33.15 28.52 34.90
N TRP A 424 32.11 29.25 34.45
CA TRP A 424 32.28 30.40 33.54
C TRP A 424 33.00 31.59 34.18
N GLU A 425 32.93 31.75 35.51
CA GLU A 425 33.70 32.78 36.22
C GLU A 425 35.20 32.48 36.14
N LYS A 426 35.62 31.25 36.42
CA LYS A 426 37.02 30.83 36.25
C LYS A 426 37.46 30.94 34.79
N VAL A 427 36.64 30.55 33.82
CA VAL A 427 36.96 30.68 32.38
C VAL A 427 37.23 32.13 32.00
N SER A 428 36.35 33.07 32.38
CA SER A 428 36.56 34.50 32.07
C SER A 428 37.80 35.08 32.77
N GLY A 429 38.06 34.69 34.02
CA GLY A 429 39.28 35.03 34.74
C GLY A 429 40.57 34.53 34.06
N TYR A 430 40.59 33.27 33.59
CA TYR A 430 41.74 32.73 32.85
C TYR A 430 41.91 33.37 31.47
N SER A 431 40.83 33.68 30.75
CA SER A 431 40.89 34.43 29.49
C SER A 431 41.56 35.79 29.71
N LEU A 432 41.00 36.59 30.62
CA LEU A 432 41.47 37.92 30.96
C LEU A 432 42.93 37.90 31.47
N GLY A 433 43.29 36.92 32.29
CA GLY A 433 44.68 36.71 32.73
C GLY A 433 45.64 36.40 31.57
N SER A 434 45.20 35.60 30.59
CA SER A 434 46.01 35.31 29.39
C SER A 434 46.19 36.55 28.51
N ASP A 435 45.14 37.36 28.33
CA ASP A 435 45.18 38.55 27.48
C ASP A 435 45.93 39.71 28.14
N LEU A 436 45.80 39.89 29.45
CA LEU A 436 46.64 40.78 30.25
C LEU A 436 48.11 40.35 30.27
N THR A 437 48.42 39.07 30.03
CA THR A 437 49.80 38.59 29.89
C THR A 437 50.33 38.86 28.48
N LYS A 438 49.52 38.63 27.43
CA LYS A 438 49.87 38.99 26.03
C LYS A 438 50.07 40.50 25.86
N ALA A 439 49.29 41.33 26.54
CA ALA A 439 49.38 42.79 26.50
C ALA A 439 50.55 43.38 27.33
N ARG A 440 51.44 42.53 27.85
CA ARG A 440 52.55 42.93 28.75
C ARG A 440 53.93 42.46 28.28
N GLY A 441 54.01 41.86 27.09
CA GLY A 441 55.23 41.54 26.34
C GLY A 441 55.24 42.25 24.99
#